data_AF-A0A3N5W4G0-F1
#
_entry.id   AF-A0A3N5W4G0-F1
#
_cell.length_a   1.000
_cell.length_b   1.000
_cell.length_c   1.000
_cell.angle_alpha   90.00
_cell.angle_beta   90.00
_cell.angle_gamma   90.00
#
_symmetry.space_group_name_H-M   'P 1'
#
loop_
_entity.id
_entity.type
_entity.pdbx_description
1 polymer ?
#
loop_
_entity_poly.entity_id
_entity_poly.type
_entity_poly.pdbx_seq_one_letter_code
_entity_poly.pdbx_strand_id
1 'polypeptide(L)'
;MSYKNSLDALITLLSLGGKITQASNHLSLMLNGLKYYSLEVTINGDHYLIQAFEQEASDLFDVVMAIIDEKKTAITKIEKIFRKSILLDLNFS
;
A
#
# COMPACT_ATOMS: atom_id res chain seq x y z
N MET A 1 11.14 8.71 -16.78
CA MET A 1 10.02 7.78 -17.05
C MET A 1 8.79 8.62 -17.33
N SER A 2 7.94 8.20 -18.27
CA SER A 2 6.65 8.85 -18.53
C SER A 2 5.55 7.88 -18.12
N TYR A 3 4.65 8.32 -17.26
CA TYR A 3 3.53 7.54 -16.74
C TYR A 3 2.24 8.09 -17.31
N LYS A 4 1.28 7.20 -17.59
CA LYS A 4 -0.02 7.61 -18.14
C LYS A 4 -0.89 8.30 -17.10
N ASN A 5 -0.81 7.85 -15.85
CA ASN A 5 -1.51 8.38 -14.69
C ASN A 5 -0.85 7.85 -13.41
N SER A 6 -1.35 8.26 -12.24
CA SER A 6 -0.84 7.90 -10.92
C SER A 6 -0.96 6.40 -10.61
N LEU A 7 -2.00 5.73 -11.10
CA LEU A 7 -2.16 4.28 -10.97
C LEU A 7 -1.10 3.52 -11.78
N ASP A 8 -0.85 3.95 -13.02
CA ASP A 8 0.20 3.41 -13.88
C ASP A 8 1.58 3.60 -13.24
N ALA A 9 1.83 4.77 -12.64
CA ALA A 9 3.03 5.02 -11.87
C ALA A 9 3.16 4.07 -10.66
N LEU A 10 2.09 3.90 -9.89
CA LEU A 10 2.09 3.01 -8.73
C LEU A 10 2.38 1.56 -9.14
N ILE A 11 1.62 1.02 -10.09
CA ILE A 11 1.76 -0.36 -10.55
C ILE A 11 3.17 -0.59 -11.10
N THR A 12 3.69 0.35 -11.87
CA THR A 12 5.06 0.27 -12.40
C THR A 12 6.08 0.25 -11.27
N LEU A 13 5.99 1.16 -10.30
CA LEU A 13 6.95 1.21 -9.19
C LEU A 13 6.89 -0.07 -8.33
N LEU A 14 5.69 -0.60 -8.06
CA LEU A 14 5.54 -1.87 -7.35
C LEU A 14 6.10 -3.05 -8.14
N SER A 15 5.92 -3.07 -9.46
CA SER A 15 6.45 -4.14 -10.33
C SER A 15 7.99 -4.18 -10.36
N LEU A 16 8.63 -3.04 -10.13
CA LEU A 16 10.09 -2.90 -10.03
C LEU A 16 10.64 -3.23 -8.63
N GLY A 17 9.79 -3.74 -7.72
CA GLY A 17 10.18 -4.05 -6.34
C GLY A 17 10.02 -2.88 -5.36
N GLY A 18 9.39 -1.78 -5.79
CA GLY A 18 9.05 -0.66 -4.92
C GLY A 18 8.08 -1.08 -3.82
N LYS A 19 8.14 -0.36 -2.70
CA LYS A 19 7.29 -0.60 -1.53
C LYS A 19 6.59 0.69 -1.14
N ILE A 20 5.27 0.62 -0.95
CA ILE A 20 4.52 1.70 -0.31
C ILE A 20 5.05 1.84 1.12
N THR A 21 5.60 3.00 1.45
CA THR A 21 6.19 3.31 2.76
C THR A 21 5.31 4.25 3.56
N GLN A 22 4.58 5.13 2.89
CA GLN A 22 3.55 5.96 3.51
C GLN A 22 2.32 6.00 2.61
N ALA A 23 1.14 5.84 3.21
CA ALA A 23 -0.13 6.01 2.51
C ALA A 23 -1.17 6.52 3.50
N SER A 24 -1.95 7.51 3.09
CA SER A 24 -3.10 7.93 3.89
C SER A 24 -4.14 6.80 3.92
N ASN A 25 -4.75 6.57 5.07
CA ASN A 25 -5.87 5.64 5.24
C ASN A 25 -7.23 6.26 4.89
N HIS A 26 -7.23 7.52 4.42
CA HIS A 26 -8.44 8.23 4.02
C HIS A 26 -8.19 9.05 2.75
N LEU A 27 -9.23 9.18 1.93
CA LEU A 27 -9.29 10.11 0.82
C LEU A 27 -9.52 11.52 1.36
N SER A 28 -8.66 12.48 1.00
CA SER A 28 -8.75 13.85 1.49
C SER A 28 -9.56 14.74 0.54
N LEU A 29 -10.08 15.86 1.07
CA LEU A 29 -10.71 16.93 0.31
C LEU A 29 -9.88 18.20 0.46
N MET A 30 -9.58 18.86 -0.66
CA MET A 30 -8.96 20.18 -0.69
C MET A 30 -9.97 21.26 -0.31
N LEU A 31 -9.46 22.48 -0.02
CA LEU A 31 -10.30 23.63 0.34
C LEU A 31 -11.31 24.02 -0.74
N ASN A 32 -11.01 23.73 -2.00
CA ASN A 32 -11.90 23.95 -3.14
C ASN A 32 -12.88 22.79 -3.40
N GLY A 33 -12.91 21.78 -2.51
CA GLY A 33 -13.78 20.61 -2.61
C GLY A 33 -13.24 19.50 -3.51
N LEU A 34 -12.06 19.66 -4.14
CA LEU A 34 -11.49 18.62 -4.99
C LEU A 34 -11.00 17.45 -4.14
N LYS A 35 -11.22 16.23 -4.61
CA LYS A 35 -10.66 15.03 -3.98
C LYS A 35 -9.16 15.00 -4.22
N TYR A 36 -8.42 14.53 -3.22
CA TYR A 36 -6.97 14.42 -3.27
C TYR A 36 -6.49 13.17 -2.53
N TYR A 37 -5.53 12.49 -3.11
CA TYR A 37 -4.84 11.37 -2.48
C TYR A 37 -3.36 11.39 -2.80
N SER A 38 -2.54 10.97 -1.83
CA SER A 38 -1.11 10.81 -2.03
C SER A 38 -0.52 9.68 -1.21
N LEU A 39 0.57 9.12 -1.73
CA LEU A 39 1.35 8.08 -1.07
C LEU A 39 2.83 8.18 -1.46
N GLU A 40 3.68 7.59 -0.62
CA GLU A 40 5.11 7.43 -0.88
C GLU A 40 5.44 5.98 -1.22
N VAL A 41 6.24 5.82 -2.27
CA VAL A 41 6.83 4.55 -2.68
C VAL A 41 8.34 4.66 -2.61
N THR A 42 8.98 3.73 -1.92
CA THR A 42 10.45 3.63 -1.88
C THR A 42 10.93 2.47 -2.74
N ILE A 43 11.92 2.73 -3.60
CA ILE A 43 12.61 1.72 -4.41
C ILE A 43 14.12 2.01 -4.36
N ASN A 44 14.93 1.01 -3.98
CA ASN A 44 16.39 1.13 -3.90
C ASN A 44 16.92 2.32 -3.08
N GLY A 45 16.16 2.80 -2.09
CA GLY A 45 16.51 3.96 -1.27
C GLY A 45 15.99 5.30 -1.81
N ASP A 46 15.48 5.33 -3.04
CA ASP A 46 14.84 6.50 -3.63
C ASP A 46 13.37 6.58 -3.22
N HIS A 47 12.88 7.80 -2.95
CA HIS A 47 11.52 8.07 -2.51
C HIS A 47 10.72 8.76 -3.62
N TYR A 48 9.57 8.20 -3.97
CA TYR A 48 8.67 8.71 -5.00
C TYR A 48 7.34 9.07 -4.36
N LEU A 49 6.93 10.32 -4.52
CA LEU A 49 5.60 10.79 -4.13
C LEU A 49 4.65 10.64 -5.32
N ILE A 50 3.58 9.89 -5.14
CA ILE A 50 2.49 9.77 -6.11
C ILE A 50 1.31 10.57 -5.58
N GLN A 51 0.76 11.45 -6.40
CA GLN A 51 -0.39 12.29 -6.08
C GLN A 51 -1.44 12.17 -7.17
N ALA A 52 -2.70 12.19 -6.76
CA ALA A 52 -3.84 12.14 -7.66
C ALA A 52 -4.95 13.05 -7.16
N PHE A 53 -5.80 13.48 -8.09
CA PHE A 53 -6.92 14.38 -7.83
C PHE A 53 -8.24 13.79 -8.36
N GLU A 54 -9.36 14.26 -7.83
CA GLU A 54 -10.70 13.95 -8.35
C GLU A 54 -10.99 12.42 -8.41
N GLN A 55 -11.42 11.93 -9.58
CA GLN A 55 -11.70 10.52 -9.79
C GLN A 55 -10.44 9.67 -9.62
N GLU A 56 -9.30 10.15 -10.14
CA GLU A 56 -8.03 9.45 -10.06
C GLU A 56 -7.57 9.26 -8.62
N ALA A 57 -7.86 10.24 -7.74
CA ALA A 57 -7.60 10.11 -6.31
C ALA A 57 -8.41 8.99 -5.66
N SER A 58 -9.66 8.82 -6.09
CA SER A 58 -10.54 7.76 -5.57
C SER A 58 -10.05 6.39 -6.05
N ASP A 59 -9.74 6.27 -7.35
CA ASP A 59 -9.26 5.02 -7.93
C ASP A 59 -7.91 4.60 -7.32
N LEU A 60 -6.99 5.57 -7.13
CA LEU A 60 -5.70 5.33 -6.48
C LEU A 60 -5.88 4.89 -5.02
N PHE A 61 -6.78 5.53 -4.28
CA PHE A 61 -7.09 5.18 -2.90
C PHE A 61 -7.60 3.74 -2.79
N ASP A 62 -8.59 3.35 -3.59
CA ASP A 62 -9.21 2.03 -3.53
C ASP A 62 -8.19 0.91 -3.81
N VAL A 63 -7.34 1.10 -4.82
CA VAL A 63 -6.28 0.14 -5.15
C VAL A 63 -5.25 0.04 -4.03
N VAL A 64 -4.83 1.16 -3.44
CA VAL A 64 -3.84 1.18 -2.36
C VAL A 64 -4.38 0.52 -1.10
N MET A 65 -5.64 0.77 -0.77
CA MET A 65 -6.30 0.11 0.37
C MET A 65 -6.42 -1.40 0.15
N ALA A 66 -6.78 -1.85 -1.05
CA ALA A 66 -6.82 -3.28 -1.39
C ALA A 66 -5.43 -3.94 -1.22
N ILE A 67 -4.37 -3.33 -1.72
CA ILE A 67 -2.99 -3.84 -1.60
C ILE A 67 -2.55 -3.93 -0.13
N ILE A 68 -2.87 -2.90 0.67
CA ILE A 68 -2.51 -2.86 2.09
C ILE A 68 -3.28 -3.92 2.88
N ASP A 69 -4.57 -4.11 2.58
CA ASP A 69 -5.42 -5.08 3.26
C ASP A 69 -5.02 -6.53 2.94
N GLU A 70 -4.68 -6.83 1.68
CA GLU A 70 -4.13 -8.13 1.29
C GLU A 70 -2.83 -8.44 2.05
N LYS A 71 -1.92 -7.44 2.16
CA LYS A 71 -0.68 -7.58 2.95
C LYS A 71 -0.97 -7.83 4.42
N LYS A 72 -1.91 -7.10 5.01
CA LYS A 72 -2.32 -7.27 6.40
C LYS A 72 -2.86 -8.69 6.64
N THR A 73 -3.72 -9.16 5.74
CA THR A 73 -4.28 -10.51 5.78
C THR A 73 -3.19 -11.59 5.67
N ALA A 74 -2.18 -11.40 4.82
CA ALA A 74 -1.05 -12.31 4.71
C ALA A 74 -0.20 -12.36 6.01
N ILE A 75 0.09 -11.20 6.61
CA ILE A 75 0.85 -11.13 7.87
C ILE A 75 0.10 -11.84 9.00
N THR A 76 -1.21 -11.58 9.16
CA THR A 76 -2.01 -12.25 10.19
C THR A 76 -2.05 -13.77 10.02
N LYS A 77 -2.06 -14.27 8.77
CA LYS A 77 -1.94 -15.71 8.50
C LYS A 77 -0.57 -16.26 8.92
N ILE A 78 0.52 -15.57 8.63
CA ILE A 78 1.88 -15.97 9.03
C ILE A 78 2.02 -15.99 10.56
N GLU A 79 1.57 -14.95 11.25
CA GLU A 79 1.59 -14.89 12.72
C GLU A 79 0.81 -16.03 13.36
N LYS A 80 -0.36 -16.38 12.80
CA LYS A 80 -1.18 -17.49 13.29
C LYS A 80 -0.49 -18.85 13.11
N ILE A 81 0.21 -19.05 12.00
CA ILE A 81 1.01 -20.27 11.77
C ILE A 81 2.17 -20.32 12.77
N PHE A 82 2.91 -19.23 12.94
CA PHE A 82 4.06 -19.16 13.84
C PHE A 82 3.66 -19.41 15.31
N ARG A 83 2.57 -18.80 15.78
CA ARG A 83 2.03 -19.06 17.13
C ARG A 83 1.62 -20.53 17.32
N LYS A 84 1.06 -21.16 16.28
CA LYS A 84 0.66 -22.58 16.35
C LYS A 84 1.87 -23.51 16.45
N SER A 85 2.96 -23.21 15.74
CA SER A 85 4.22 -23.97 15.84
C SER A 85 4.84 -23.89 17.23
N ILE A 86 4.93 -22.69 17.83
CA ILE A 86 5.48 -22.52 19.20
C ILE A 86 4.63 -23.27 20.25
N LEU A 87 3.30 -23.28 20.10
CA LEU A 87 2.40 -24.00 21.01
C LEU A 87 2.51 -25.53 20.90
N LEU A 88 2.93 -26.05 19.74
CA LEU A 88 3.24 -27.47 19.59
C LEU A 88 4.57 -27.79 20.28
N ASP A 89 5.61 -26.97 20.10
CA ASP A 89 6.93 -27.20 20.70
C ASP A 89 6.91 -27.19 22.24
N LEU A 90 6.03 -26.38 22.86
CA LEU A 90 5.87 -26.32 24.32
C LEU A 90 5.08 -27.48 24.93
N ASN A 91 4.30 -28.24 24.14
CA ASN A 91 3.52 -29.38 24.63
C ASN A 91 4.27 -30.73 24.51
N PHE A 92 5.50 -30.71 23.98
CA PHE A 92 6.37 -31.89 23.85
C PHE A 92 7.68 -31.79 24.65
N SER A 93 7.81 -30.82 25.57
CA SER A 93 8.91 -30.73 26.56
C SER A 93 8.40 -31.02 27.97
#